data_AF-A0A8X6JN04-F1
#
_entry.id   AF-A0A8X6JN04-F1
#
_cell.length_a   1.000
_cell.length_b   1.000
_cell.length_c   1.000
_cell.angle_alpha   90.00
_cell.angle_beta   90.00
_cell.angle_gamma   90.00
#
_symmetry.space_group_name_H-M   'P 1'
#
loop_
_entity.id
_entity.type
_entity.pdbx_description
1 polymer ?
#
loop_
_entity_poly.entity_id
_entity_poly.type
_entity_poly.pdbx_seq_one_letter_code
_entity_poly.pdbx_strand_id
1 'polypeptide(L)'
;MRRKRENETPQEKELRRESNRLRMVHLRASKTLQVHETSYVFASSNEECNIFESNIIVTGKHKEINPKKPPKKKRSVQFHQNKVKTNMRRKRENETPEEQESRRESNRLRMVHLRTSKAVMEQETRRKSNRIGMARLRASETLQDQETRRKSNRIGMARLRASETLQDQETRRKSNSLQMMQTRISETAQNREMRLECQRNITSSSRMAIWKDKENAAYSYNPSINYKSDASCILGSMSITCQFCSAMKFKGEAPGLCCSGGKVHLPVLRDPPEPLHTLLSSDSVCAKLFRKNIRRYNSCFQMTSFGSSKQIIESGFMPTFKVQGQVYHKIGSLFPCPAEEPKFLQIYFIDSNMEQAEQRCKIVQQVKQDLVLKLQDMLHHNNSYIKSFKSAIEKLGPDFRIIIHVDRVPTGEHSRRFNEPTTSEVAVIMAGDQHGKRDIILETRNNSIQKIADTHRSYDALHKCKLLKWKISMQRIGISGYTPVFSAETSTTFL
;
A
#
# COMPACT_ATOMS: atom_id res chain seq x y z
N MET A 1 30.06 -16.14 11.39
CA MET A 1 28.77 -16.87 11.43
C MET A 1 28.35 -17.55 10.10
N ARG A 2 29.28 -17.88 9.17
CA ARG A 2 28.95 -18.63 7.93
C ARG A 2 29.48 -20.07 7.89
N ARG A 3 30.49 -20.42 8.70
CA ARG A 3 31.13 -21.76 8.69
C ARG A 3 30.53 -22.83 9.63
N LYS A 4 29.46 -22.53 10.38
CA LYS A 4 28.75 -23.53 11.23
C LYS A 4 27.47 -24.11 10.57
N ARG A 5 27.18 -23.78 9.32
CA ARG A 5 25.86 -24.03 8.69
C ARG A 5 25.78 -25.29 7.83
N GLU A 6 26.89 -26.01 7.63
CA GLU A 6 26.94 -27.14 6.70
C GLU A 6 26.70 -28.50 7.37
N ASN A 7 26.79 -28.60 8.70
CA ASN A 7 26.62 -29.86 9.45
C ASN A 7 25.40 -29.88 10.39
N GLU A 8 24.36 -29.09 10.12
CA GLU A 8 23.10 -29.15 10.91
C GLU A 8 22.28 -30.41 10.52
N THR A 9 21.95 -31.22 11.52
CA THR A 9 21.08 -32.39 11.39
C THR A 9 19.65 -31.99 11.00
N PRO A 10 18.83 -32.89 10.42
CA PRO A 10 17.45 -32.59 10.05
C PRO A 10 16.60 -32.05 11.22
N GLN A 11 16.79 -32.58 12.43
CA GLN A 11 16.09 -32.12 13.64
C GLN A 11 16.51 -30.70 14.07
N GLU A 12 17.80 -30.36 13.97
CA GLU A 12 18.27 -29.00 14.28
C GLU A 12 17.75 -27.96 13.26
N LYS A 13 17.61 -28.36 11.99
CA LYS A 13 16.99 -27.52 10.95
C LYS A 13 15.51 -27.28 11.24
N GLU A 14 14.80 -28.25 11.79
CA GLU A 14 13.40 -28.16 12.15
C GLU A 14 13.18 -27.27 13.38
N LEU A 15 13.94 -27.49 14.46
CA LEU A 15 13.94 -26.63 15.66
C LEU A 15 14.27 -25.17 15.33
N ARG A 16 15.21 -24.94 14.41
CA ARG A 16 15.55 -23.59 13.95
C ARG A 16 14.44 -22.96 13.09
N ARG A 17 13.70 -23.75 12.31
CA ARG A 17 12.53 -23.26 11.56
C ARG A 17 11.40 -22.87 12.53
N GLU A 18 11.16 -23.69 13.54
CA GLU A 18 10.18 -23.46 14.61
C GLU A 18 10.51 -22.18 15.40
N SER A 19 11.77 -22.03 15.83
CA SER A 19 12.26 -20.85 16.55
C SER A 19 12.12 -19.56 15.73
N ASN A 20 12.43 -19.60 14.42
CA ASN A 20 12.24 -18.44 13.54
C ASN A 20 10.75 -18.15 13.28
N ARG A 21 9.89 -19.17 13.27
CA ARG A 21 8.44 -19.02 13.14
C ARG A 21 7.85 -18.35 14.38
N LEU A 22 8.26 -18.78 15.57
CA LEU A 22 7.87 -18.16 16.85
C LEU A 22 8.37 -16.71 16.97
N ARG A 23 9.60 -16.44 16.52
CA ARG A 23 10.16 -15.07 16.51
C ARG A 23 9.39 -14.13 15.56
N MET A 24 8.94 -14.63 14.41
CA MET A 24 8.09 -13.90 13.47
C MET A 24 6.66 -13.66 14.00
N VAL A 25 6.12 -14.61 14.78
CA VAL A 25 4.83 -14.44 15.47
C VAL A 25 4.93 -13.37 16.56
N HIS A 26 6.00 -13.37 17.36
CA HIS A 26 6.24 -12.33 18.37
C HIS A 26 6.43 -10.93 17.75
N LEU A 27 7.17 -10.83 16.65
CA LEU A 27 7.36 -9.57 15.90
C LEU A 27 6.06 -9.04 15.27
N ARG A 28 5.12 -9.93 14.92
CA ARG A 28 3.80 -9.55 14.45
C ARG A 28 2.89 -9.08 15.59
N ALA A 29 2.90 -9.76 16.73
CA ALA A 29 2.15 -9.37 17.93
C ALA A 29 2.59 -8.02 18.50
N SER A 30 3.91 -7.72 18.53
CA SER A 30 4.42 -6.42 18.97
C SER A 30 4.07 -5.26 18.02
N LYS A 31 3.80 -5.53 16.74
CA LYS A 31 3.30 -4.52 15.79
C LYS A 31 1.80 -4.28 15.88
N THR A 32 1.02 -5.25 16.37
CA THR A 32 -0.44 -5.10 16.53
C THR A 32 -0.81 -4.33 17.80
N LEU A 33 0.04 -4.36 18.83
CA LEU A 33 -0.15 -3.61 20.09
C LEU A 33 0.23 -2.11 20.00
N GLN A 34 0.87 -1.66 18.92
CA GLN A 34 1.26 -0.24 18.74
C GLN A 34 0.22 0.63 18.00
N VAL A 35 -0.93 0.08 17.61
CA VAL A 35 -1.94 0.80 16.79
C VAL A 35 -3.21 1.16 17.60
N HIS A 36 -3.29 0.81 18.88
CA HIS A 36 -4.43 1.15 19.75
C HIS A 36 -3.97 1.80 21.05
N GLU A 37 -3.43 3.03 20.99
CA GLU A 37 -3.41 3.92 22.16
C GLU A 37 -3.04 5.35 21.75
N THR A 38 -4.00 6.07 21.16
CA THR A 38 -3.98 7.55 21.16
C THR A 38 -5.41 8.08 21.13
N SER A 39 -5.90 8.57 22.28
CA SER A 39 -6.71 9.78 22.49
C SER A 39 -7.64 9.63 23.70
N TYR A 40 -7.35 10.30 24.84
CA TYR A 40 -8.21 11.33 25.47
C TYR A 40 -7.56 11.88 26.76
N VAL A 41 -7.88 13.14 27.03
CA VAL A 41 -7.24 14.15 27.89
C VAL A 41 -7.89 14.23 29.28
N PHE A 42 -7.15 14.48 30.37
CA PHE A 42 -7.32 15.63 31.30
C PHE A 42 -6.34 15.62 32.50
N ALA A 43 -6.29 16.77 33.16
CA ALA A 43 -5.18 17.39 33.87
C ALA A 43 -5.10 17.12 35.39
N SER A 44 -4.00 17.66 35.95
CA SER A 44 -3.74 18.06 37.34
C SER A 44 -3.37 16.96 38.35
N SER A 45 -2.14 17.03 38.85
CA SER A 45 -1.88 17.37 40.26
C SER A 45 -0.36 17.38 40.52
N ASN A 46 0.06 18.43 41.22
CA ASN A 46 1.33 18.61 41.91
C ASN A 46 1.93 17.30 42.43
N GLU A 47 3.26 17.15 42.33
CA GLU A 47 4.08 16.77 43.49
C GLU A 47 5.56 17.03 43.22
N GLU A 48 6.15 17.64 44.24
CA GLU A 48 7.52 18.08 44.39
C GLU A 48 8.43 16.87 44.60
N CYS A 49 9.65 16.91 44.05
CA CYS A 49 10.72 16.00 44.47
C CYS A 49 11.85 16.82 45.08
N ASN A 50 11.92 16.67 46.41
CA ASN A 50 12.97 17.08 47.32
C ASN A 50 14.36 16.64 46.82
N ILE A 51 15.32 17.57 46.88
CA ILE A 51 16.73 17.24 47.01
C ILE A 51 17.13 17.53 48.46
N PHE A 52 17.66 16.49 49.09
CA PHE A 52 18.21 16.41 50.45
C PHE A 52 19.21 17.53 50.76
N GLU A 53 19.00 18.23 51.87
CA GLU A 53 20.09 18.74 52.70
C GLU A 53 19.88 18.29 54.16
N SER A 54 20.94 17.70 54.68
CA SER A 54 21.08 17.04 55.98
C SER A 54 21.05 18.02 57.16
N ASN A 55 20.14 17.78 58.09
CA ASN A 55 20.11 18.41 59.41
C ASN A 55 21.23 17.87 60.30
N ILE A 56 22.19 18.74 60.66
CA ILE A 56 22.98 18.58 61.88
C ILE A 56 22.45 19.60 62.89
N ILE A 57 21.86 19.06 63.96
CA ILE A 57 21.38 19.80 65.13
C ILE A 57 22.60 20.16 65.99
N VAL A 58 22.84 21.45 66.18
CA VAL A 58 23.59 21.96 67.34
C VAL A 58 22.76 23.03 68.01
N THR A 59 22.27 22.67 69.19
CA THR A 59 21.55 23.52 70.15
C THR A 59 22.46 24.62 70.69
N GLY A 60 22.06 25.90 70.57
CA GLY A 60 22.83 27.02 71.10
C GLY A 60 22.01 28.30 71.26
N LYS A 61 21.29 28.41 72.38
CA LYS A 61 20.72 29.59 73.06
C LYS A 61 20.65 30.91 72.26
N HIS A 62 19.43 31.27 71.85
CA HIS A 62 19.04 32.64 71.48
C HIS A 62 19.26 33.61 72.67
N LYS A 63 20.12 34.62 72.49
CA LYS A 63 20.01 35.91 73.18
C LYS A 63 19.14 36.81 72.32
N GLU A 64 17.98 37.20 72.83
CA GLU A 64 17.14 38.26 72.26
C GLU A 64 17.97 39.55 72.13
N ILE A 65 18.33 39.92 70.90
CA ILE A 65 18.78 41.27 70.59
C ILE A 65 17.57 42.00 70.02
N ASN A 66 16.94 42.77 70.90
CA ASN A 66 15.93 43.78 70.60
C ASN A 66 16.35 44.61 69.35
N PRO A 67 15.54 44.73 68.28
CA PRO A 67 15.90 45.54 67.13
C PRO A 67 15.94 47.02 67.54
N LYS A 68 17.15 47.54 67.77
CA LYS A 68 17.42 48.96 67.95
C LYS A 68 16.82 49.73 66.77
N LYS A 69 15.87 50.63 67.07
CA LYS A 69 15.34 51.62 66.12
C LYS A 69 16.50 52.24 65.32
N PRO A 70 16.40 52.39 63.99
CA PRO A 70 17.49 52.92 63.19
C PRO A 70 17.83 54.36 63.61
N PRO A 71 19.12 54.76 63.60
CA PRO A 71 19.55 56.07 64.08
C PRO A 71 18.88 57.18 63.28
N LYS A 72 18.37 58.21 63.98
CA LYS A 72 17.56 59.32 63.43
C LYS A 72 18.18 59.99 62.18
N LYS A 73 19.51 59.93 61.98
CA LYS A 73 20.23 60.43 60.80
C LYS A 73 19.93 59.68 59.48
N LYS A 74 19.77 58.34 59.47
CA LYS A 74 19.47 57.58 58.23
C LYS A 74 18.04 57.82 57.74
N ARG A 75 17.08 57.94 58.67
CA ARG A 75 15.69 58.33 58.37
C ARG A 75 15.62 59.75 57.78
N SER A 76 16.43 60.67 58.29
CA SER A 76 16.53 62.05 57.77
C SER A 76 17.00 62.11 56.31
N VAL A 77 18.08 61.39 55.94
CA VAL A 77 18.59 61.36 54.56
C VAL A 77 17.59 60.72 53.60
N GLN A 78 16.97 59.61 54.00
CA GLN A 78 16.00 58.88 53.18
C GLN A 78 14.68 59.67 53.02
N PHE A 79 14.25 60.37 54.08
CA PHE A 79 13.13 61.30 54.03
C PHE A 79 13.43 62.50 53.11
N HIS A 80 14.64 63.06 53.17
CA HIS A 80 15.06 64.14 52.30
C HIS A 80 15.13 63.69 50.83
N GLN A 81 15.70 62.52 50.54
CA GLN A 81 15.72 61.94 49.19
C GLN A 81 14.30 61.68 48.66
N ASN A 82 13.39 61.18 49.51
CA ASN A 82 12.00 60.96 49.13
C ASN A 82 11.25 62.28 48.88
N LYS A 83 11.47 63.31 49.72
CA LYS A 83 10.92 64.67 49.54
C LYS A 83 11.41 65.32 48.24
N VAL A 84 12.69 65.15 47.91
CA VAL A 84 13.26 65.60 46.64
C VAL A 84 12.64 64.86 45.46
N LYS A 85 12.47 63.53 45.54
CA LYS A 85 11.80 62.74 44.49
C LYS A 85 10.34 63.16 44.28
N THR A 86 9.59 63.40 45.35
CA THR A 86 8.18 63.84 45.26
C THR A 86 8.07 65.26 44.69
N ASN A 87 8.98 66.16 45.07
CA ASN A 87 9.01 67.52 44.52
C ASN A 87 9.40 67.52 43.02
N MET A 88 10.39 66.70 42.64
CA MET A 88 10.76 66.51 41.24
C MET A 88 9.63 65.89 40.42
N ARG A 89 8.84 64.98 41.00
CA ARG A 89 7.66 64.41 40.36
C ARG A 89 6.58 65.46 40.12
N ARG A 90 6.22 66.25 41.14
CA ARG A 90 5.25 67.35 41.01
C ARG A 90 5.70 68.40 39.98
N LYS A 91 6.99 68.72 39.95
CA LYS A 91 7.55 69.64 38.95
C LYS A 91 7.40 69.08 37.53
N ARG A 92 7.63 67.77 37.32
CA ARG A 92 7.45 67.09 36.03
C ARG A 92 5.99 66.94 35.60
N GLU A 93 5.06 66.85 36.55
CA GLU A 93 3.62 66.78 36.28
C GLU A 93 3.07 68.14 35.82
N ASN A 94 3.74 69.23 36.19
CA ASN A 94 3.38 70.60 35.82
C ASN A 94 4.27 71.18 34.68
N GLU A 95 5.14 70.38 34.06
CA GLU A 95 5.99 70.81 32.93
C GLU A 95 5.15 70.99 31.66
N THR A 96 5.40 72.07 30.91
CA THR A 96 4.84 72.21 29.56
C THR A 96 5.52 71.25 28.57
N PRO A 97 4.92 70.93 27.41
CA PRO A 97 5.55 70.07 26.40
C PRO A 97 6.92 70.57 25.94
N GLU A 98 7.11 71.89 25.79
CA GLU A 98 8.38 72.51 25.40
C GLU A 98 9.44 72.41 26.51
N GLU A 99 9.06 72.65 27.77
CA GLU A 99 9.94 72.46 28.93
C GLU A 99 10.35 70.98 29.08
N GLN A 100 9.41 70.07 28.79
CA GLN A 100 9.66 68.64 28.81
C GLN A 100 10.66 68.22 27.72
N GLU A 101 10.53 68.76 26.51
CA GLU A 101 11.43 68.52 25.39
C GLU A 101 12.82 69.08 25.65
N SER A 102 12.91 70.35 26.07
CA SER A 102 14.17 71.00 26.45
C SER A 102 14.89 70.23 27.56
N ARG A 103 14.17 69.75 28.58
CA ARG A 103 14.74 68.89 29.62
C ARG A 103 15.22 67.54 29.08
N ARG A 104 14.48 66.91 28.17
CA ARG A 104 14.90 65.63 27.54
C ARG A 104 16.15 65.83 26.70
N GLU A 105 16.23 66.90 25.93
CA GLU A 105 17.38 67.23 25.09
C GLU A 105 18.62 67.59 25.94
N SER A 106 18.45 68.42 26.98
CA SER A 106 19.53 68.70 27.94
C SER A 106 20.04 67.43 28.63
N ASN A 107 19.15 66.51 29.02
CA ASN A 107 19.55 65.19 29.54
C ASN A 107 20.24 64.32 28.49
N ARG A 108 19.80 64.37 27.23
CA ARG A 108 20.43 63.64 26.11
C ARG A 108 21.86 64.13 25.91
N LEU A 109 22.05 65.45 25.79
CA LEU A 109 23.37 66.08 25.62
C LEU A 109 24.30 65.75 26.79
N ARG A 110 23.80 65.87 28.03
CA ARG A 110 24.56 65.47 29.24
C ARG A 110 24.97 64.00 29.20
N MET A 111 24.08 63.11 28.78
CA MET A 111 24.37 61.67 28.68
C MET A 111 25.33 61.35 27.53
N VAL A 112 25.32 62.11 26.43
CA VAL A 112 26.29 61.99 25.33
C VAL A 112 27.67 62.41 25.82
N HIS A 113 27.80 63.58 26.43
CA HIS A 113 29.06 64.08 26.97
C HIS A 113 29.67 63.11 28.01
N LEU A 114 28.82 62.54 28.88
CA LEU A 114 29.26 61.54 29.86
C LEU A 114 29.69 60.21 29.20
N ARG A 115 29.20 59.89 28.00
CA ARG A 115 29.58 58.67 27.27
C ARG A 115 30.86 58.86 26.45
N THR A 116 31.11 60.05 25.94
CA THR A 116 32.33 60.38 25.18
C THR A 116 33.53 60.58 26.10
N SER A 117 33.31 61.13 27.30
CA SER A 117 34.39 61.44 28.26
C SER A 117 34.80 60.26 29.17
N LYS A 118 34.24 59.06 28.95
CA LYS A 118 34.45 57.89 29.81
C LYS A 118 35.62 57.02 29.37
N ALA A 119 36.41 56.55 30.33
CA ALA A 119 37.46 55.57 30.11
C ALA A 119 36.89 54.24 29.57
N VAL A 120 37.69 53.54 28.74
CA VAL A 120 37.29 52.29 28.06
C VAL A 120 36.78 51.23 29.04
N MET A 121 37.45 51.06 30.18
CA MET A 121 37.04 50.10 31.23
C MET A 121 35.66 50.41 31.82
N GLU A 122 35.33 51.69 32.03
CA GLU A 122 34.00 52.10 32.49
C GLU A 122 32.93 51.93 31.41
N GLN A 123 33.33 52.03 30.14
CA GLN A 123 32.45 51.75 29.02
C GLN A 123 32.11 50.26 28.95
N GLU A 124 33.09 49.39 29.18
CA GLU A 124 32.91 47.93 29.20
C GLU A 124 32.05 47.46 30.37
N THR A 125 32.29 47.95 31.58
CA THR A 125 31.47 47.60 32.76
C THR A 125 30.01 48.01 32.55
N ARG A 126 29.77 49.18 31.96
CA ARG A 126 28.42 49.62 31.57
C ARG A 126 27.81 48.73 30.50
N ARG A 127 28.55 48.36 29.44
CA ARG A 127 28.06 47.46 28.39
C ARG A 127 27.74 46.07 28.97
N LYS A 128 28.56 45.56 29.89
CA LYS A 128 28.32 44.31 30.61
C LYS A 128 27.06 44.40 31.46
N SER A 129 26.89 45.47 32.23
CA SER A 129 25.68 45.73 33.03
C SER A 129 24.42 45.79 32.15
N ASN A 130 24.49 46.47 30.99
CA ASN A 130 23.40 46.51 30.02
C ASN A 130 23.07 45.13 29.44
N ARG A 131 24.08 44.31 29.11
CA ARG A 131 23.86 42.93 28.63
C ARG A 131 23.15 42.08 29.68
N ILE A 132 23.56 42.20 30.95
CA ILE A 132 22.93 41.50 32.08
C ILE A 132 21.48 41.97 32.27
N GLY A 133 21.25 43.28 32.23
CA GLY A 133 19.89 43.84 32.32
C GLY A 133 18.98 43.33 31.20
N MET A 134 19.46 43.32 29.95
CA MET A 134 18.71 42.80 28.82
C MET A 134 18.47 41.28 28.92
N ALA A 135 19.43 40.51 29.44
CA ALA A 135 19.24 39.08 29.67
C ALA A 135 18.15 38.81 30.71
N ARG A 136 18.12 39.60 31.80
CA ARG A 136 17.07 39.52 32.82
C ARG A 136 15.70 39.86 32.25
N LEU A 137 15.59 40.95 31.49
CA LEU A 137 14.33 41.32 30.83
C LEU A 137 13.82 40.22 29.90
N ARG A 138 14.72 39.60 29.11
CA ARG A 138 14.37 38.47 28.23
C ARG A 138 13.95 37.21 28.99
N ALA A 139 14.52 36.98 30.17
CA ALA A 139 14.14 35.85 31.02
C ALA A 139 12.77 36.05 31.68
N SER A 140 12.35 37.30 31.89
CA SER A 140 11.03 37.67 32.39
C SER A 140 9.98 37.94 31.30
N GLU A 141 10.30 37.75 30.01
CA GLU A 141 9.36 37.95 28.90
C GLU A 141 8.23 36.91 28.94
N THR A 142 6.99 37.34 28.73
CA THR A 142 5.88 36.42 28.47
C THR A 142 5.99 35.81 27.07
N LEU A 143 5.26 34.71 26.79
CA LEU A 143 5.24 34.10 25.45
C LEU A 143 4.75 35.10 24.38
N GLN A 144 3.75 35.93 24.70
CA GLN A 144 3.23 36.94 23.79
C GLN A 144 4.25 38.05 23.51
N ASP A 145 4.97 38.52 24.54
CA ASP A 145 6.06 39.50 24.38
C ASP A 145 7.20 38.91 23.53
N GLN A 146 7.50 37.63 23.72
CA GLN A 146 8.52 36.93 22.94
C GLN A 146 8.13 36.84 21.46
N GLU A 147 6.86 36.49 21.16
CA GLU A 147 6.35 36.40 19.80
C GLU A 147 6.31 37.74 19.10
N THR A 148 5.80 38.79 19.76
CA THR A 148 5.77 40.15 19.21
C THR A 148 7.18 40.65 18.92
N ARG A 149 8.13 40.45 19.83
CA ARG A 149 9.55 40.79 19.60
C ARG A 149 10.14 39.99 18.44
N ARG A 150 9.92 38.67 18.37
CA ARG A 150 10.41 37.83 17.25
C ARG A 150 9.78 38.25 15.92
N LYS A 151 8.50 38.61 15.90
CA LYS A 151 7.80 39.15 14.72
C LYS A 151 8.40 40.48 14.29
N SER A 152 8.58 41.43 15.20
CA SER A 152 9.21 42.72 14.93
C SER A 152 10.64 42.56 14.40
N ASN A 153 11.44 41.64 14.97
CA ASN A 153 12.78 41.31 14.47
C ASN A 153 12.76 40.73 13.06
N ARG A 154 11.82 39.81 12.76
CA ARG A 154 11.65 39.24 11.41
C ARG A 154 11.33 40.33 10.38
N ILE A 155 10.40 41.23 10.71
CA ILE A 155 10.00 42.34 9.84
C ILE A 155 11.16 43.31 9.64
N GLY A 156 11.86 43.72 10.70
CA GLY A 156 13.03 44.60 10.61
C GLY A 156 14.12 44.00 9.72
N MET A 157 14.43 42.72 9.89
CA MET A 157 15.40 42.04 9.04
C MET A 157 14.96 41.91 7.58
N ALA A 158 13.67 41.68 7.33
CA ALA A 158 13.15 41.63 5.97
C ALA A 158 13.27 42.99 5.26
N ARG A 159 12.98 44.09 5.96
CA ARG A 159 13.15 45.45 5.44
C ARG A 159 14.61 45.75 5.11
N LEU A 160 15.53 45.42 6.02
CA LEU A 160 16.97 45.58 5.77
C LEU A 160 17.43 44.80 4.53
N ARG A 161 16.97 43.54 4.38
CA ARG A 161 17.29 42.71 3.21
C ARG A 161 16.71 43.24 1.90
N ALA A 162 15.55 43.91 1.95
CA ALA A 162 14.93 44.51 0.79
C ALA A 162 15.67 45.78 0.33
N SER A 163 16.34 46.49 1.24
CA SER A 163 17.19 47.65 0.96
C SER A 163 18.67 47.31 0.72
N GLU A 164 19.06 46.02 0.72
CA GLU A 164 20.46 45.60 0.48
C GLU A 164 20.88 45.91 -0.96
N THR A 165 22.07 46.47 -1.14
CA THR A 165 22.71 46.56 -2.47
C THR A 165 23.20 45.19 -2.94
N LEU A 166 23.50 45.04 -4.23
CA LEU A 166 24.07 43.79 -4.76
C LEU A 166 25.41 43.42 -4.10
N GLN A 167 26.26 44.41 -3.79
CA GLN A 167 27.55 44.21 -3.12
C GLN A 167 27.37 43.75 -1.66
N ASP A 168 26.41 44.34 -0.94
CA ASP A 168 26.06 43.93 0.42
C ASP A 168 25.47 42.50 0.43
N GLN A 169 24.68 42.17 -0.58
CA GLN A 169 24.11 40.83 -0.72
C GLN A 169 25.21 39.77 -0.96
N GLU A 170 26.18 40.08 -1.82
CA GLU A 170 27.28 39.16 -2.14
C GLU A 170 28.20 38.95 -0.94
N THR A 171 28.60 40.04 -0.26
CA THR A 171 29.43 39.97 0.95
C THR A 171 28.73 39.15 2.05
N ARG A 172 27.42 39.35 2.25
CA ARG A 172 26.62 38.54 3.19
C ARG A 172 26.55 37.07 2.79
N ARG A 173 26.33 36.74 1.50
CA ARG A 173 26.31 35.34 1.04
C ARG A 173 27.67 34.66 1.23
N LYS A 174 28.77 35.35 0.91
CA LYS A 174 30.14 34.88 1.15
C LYS A 174 30.39 34.64 2.64
N SER A 175 30.06 35.61 3.49
CA SER A 175 30.19 35.49 4.95
C SER A 175 29.37 34.32 5.52
N ASN A 176 28.11 34.15 5.08
CA ASN A 176 27.26 33.05 5.51
C ASN A 176 27.84 31.69 5.08
N SER A 177 28.34 31.60 3.84
CA SER A 177 28.97 30.38 3.31
C SER A 177 30.21 29.98 4.13
N LEU A 178 31.07 30.96 4.44
CA LEU A 178 32.24 30.77 5.29
C LEU A 178 31.86 30.32 6.71
N GLN A 179 30.85 30.94 7.33
CA GLN A 179 30.37 30.56 8.65
C GLN A 179 29.80 29.13 8.67
N MET A 180 29.01 28.77 7.66
CA MET A 180 28.49 27.40 7.51
C MET A 180 29.63 26.39 7.32
N MET A 181 30.65 26.73 6.53
CA MET A 181 31.82 25.88 6.34
C MET A 181 32.58 25.66 7.65
N GLN A 182 32.87 26.72 8.39
CA GLN A 182 33.53 26.64 9.70
C GLN A 182 32.72 25.80 10.69
N THR A 183 31.39 25.94 10.69
CA THR A 183 30.50 25.15 11.56
C THR A 183 30.52 23.66 11.22
N ARG A 184 30.67 23.31 9.93
CA ARG A 184 30.83 21.92 9.48
C ARG A 184 32.20 21.34 9.79
N ILE A 185 33.24 22.18 9.88
CA ILE A 185 34.59 21.75 10.25
C ILE A 185 34.67 21.47 11.76
N SER A 186 34.02 22.30 12.59
CA SER A 186 33.96 22.13 14.05
C SER A 186 32.83 21.21 14.54
N GLU A 187 32.10 20.57 13.62
CA GLU A 187 30.96 19.70 13.89
C GLU A 187 31.41 18.36 14.51
N THR A 188 30.71 17.93 15.57
CA THR A 188 30.91 16.60 16.16
C THR A 188 30.29 15.52 15.27
N ALA A 189 30.78 14.28 15.39
CA ALA A 189 30.26 13.15 14.61
C ALA A 189 28.74 12.93 14.78
N GLN A 190 28.20 13.15 15.98
CA GLN A 190 26.76 13.04 16.23
C GLN A 190 25.96 14.13 15.51
N ASN A 191 26.42 15.39 15.56
CA ASN A 191 25.77 16.50 14.87
C ASN A 191 25.83 16.33 13.34
N ARG A 192 26.92 15.75 12.83
CA ARG A 192 27.06 15.37 11.42
C ARG A 192 25.99 14.40 10.97
N GLU A 193 25.79 13.33 11.73
CA GLU A 193 24.83 12.28 11.37
C GLU A 193 23.40 12.83 11.37
N MET A 194 23.01 13.60 12.40
CA MET A 194 21.69 14.24 12.47
C MET A 194 21.43 15.18 11.27
N ARG A 195 22.45 15.95 10.85
CA ARG A 195 22.34 16.83 9.68
C ARG A 195 22.15 16.03 8.38
N LEU A 196 22.91 14.95 8.21
CA LEU A 196 22.79 14.07 7.03
C LEU A 196 21.46 13.31 7.00
N GLU A 197 20.94 12.90 8.16
CA GLU A 197 19.62 12.30 8.29
C GLU A 197 18.50 13.29 7.95
N CYS A 198 18.54 14.50 8.51
CA CYS A 198 17.61 15.57 8.15
C CYS A 198 17.63 15.87 6.64
N GLN A 199 18.82 15.94 6.04
CA GLN A 199 18.98 16.12 4.60
C GLN A 199 18.38 14.96 3.80
N ARG A 200 18.61 13.70 4.22
CA ARG A 200 18.00 12.51 3.60
C ARG A 200 16.48 12.57 3.67
N ASN A 201 15.92 12.96 4.81
CA ASN A 201 14.48 13.08 5.01
C ASN A 201 13.88 14.15 4.10
N ILE A 202 14.47 15.34 4.03
CA ILE A 202 14.03 16.40 3.12
C ILE A 202 14.06 15.92 1.67
N THR A 203 15.17 15.34 1.21
CA THR A 203 15.29 14.85 -0.17
C THR A 203 14.34 13.68 -0.45
N SER A 204 14.02 12.85 0.55
CA SER A 204 13.02 11.79 0.44
C SER A 204 11.61 12.38 0.31
N SER A 205 11.23 13.28 1.20
CA SER A 205 9.93 13.96 1.19
C SER A 205 9.70 14.75 -0.10
N SER A 206 10.71 15.45 -0.62
CA SER A 206 10.59 16.17 -1.90
C SER A 206 10.40 15.23 -3.09
N ARG A 207 11.06 14.05 -3.10
CA ARG A 207 10.85 13.04 -4.14
C ARG A 207 9.46 12.42 -4.07
N MET A 208 8.96 12.18 -2.87
CA MET A 208 7.63 11.60 -2.63
C MET A 208 6.49 12.61 -2.73
N ALA A 209 6.76 13.92 -2.71
CA ALA A 209 5.75 14.96 -2.84
C ALA A 209 4.90 14.80 -4.11
N ILE A 210 5.51 14.42 -5.24
CA ILE A 210 4.81 14.14 -6.51
C ILE A 210 3.80 12.99 -6.37
N TRP A 211 4.11 12.01 -5.53
CA TRP A 211 3.30 10.81 -5.32
C TRP A 211 2.31 10.94 -4.17
N LYS A 212 2.47 11.95 -3.31
CA LYS A 212 1.62 12.18 -2.14
C LYS A 212 0.16 12.48 -2.55
N ASP A 213 -0.03 13.26 -3.60
CA ASP A 213 -1.36 13.58 -4.13
C ASP A 213 -1.97 12.41 -4.93
N LYS A 214 -1.20 11.32 -5.12
CA LYS A 214 -1.59 10.12 -5.87
C LYS A 214 -1.64 8.88 -5.00
N GLU A 215 -1.49 9.04 -3.69
CA GLU A 215 -1.59 7.96 -2.73
C GLU A 215 -2.98 7.31 -2.85
N ASN A 216 -3.02 6.00 -3.11
CA ASN A 216 -4.25 5.23 -3.34
C ASN A 216 -5.10 5.65 -4.57
N ALA A 217 -4.59 6.49 -5.48
CA ALA A 217 -5.34 6.91 -6.66
C ALA A 217 -5.80 5.74 -7.56
N ALA A 218 -5.11 4.60 -7.51
CA ALA A 218 -5.52 3.38 -8.22
C ALA A 218 -6.84 2.78 -7.71
N TYR A 219 -7.16 2.96 -6.43
CA TYR A 219 -8.40 2.45 -5.82
C TYR A 219 -9.58 3.43 -5.98
N SER A 220 -9.30 4.68 -6.31
CA SER A 220 -10.30 5.74 -6.55
C SER A 220 -10.14 6.29 -7.95
N TYR A 221 -10.30 5.41 -8.94
CA TYR A 221 -10.21 5.78 -10.35
C TYR A 221 -11.22 6.89 -10.68
N ASN A 222 -10.73 8.03 -11.16
CA ASN A 222 -11.54 9.14 -11.63
C ASN A 222 -11.44 9.23 -13.17
N PRO A 223 -12.49 8.86 -13.92
CA PRO A 223 -12.48 8.87 -15.39
C PRO A 223 -12.19 10.26 -16.01
N SER A 224 -12.41 11.34 -15.25
CA SER A 224 -12.15 12.71 -15.71
C SER A 224 -10.67 13.08 -15.71
N ILE A 225 -9.81 12.30 -15.03
CA ILE A 225 -8.36 12.51 -15.02
C ILE A 225 -7.73 11.77 -16.19
N ASN A 226 -6.98 12.50 -17.03
CA ASN A 226 -6.20 11.89 -18.10
C ASN A 226 -4.89 11.30 -17.55
N TYR A 227 -4.98 10.11 -16.96
CA TYR A 227 -3.83 9.39 -16.42
C TYR A 227 -2.76 9.06 -17.47
N LYS A 228 -3.14 8.98 -18.76
CA LYS A 228 -2.21 8.65 -19.86
C LYS A 228 -1.22 9.78 -20.16
N SER A 229 -1.65 11.03 -19.99
CA SER A 229 -0.80 12.22 -20.21
C SER A 229 -0.11 12.72 -18.94
N ASP A 230 -0.23 12.00 -17.83
CA ASP A 230 0.29 12.44 -16.55
C ASP A 230 1.82 12.32 -16.49
N ALA A 231 2.50 13.45 -16.29
CA ALA A 231 3.96 13.52 -16.24
C ALA A 231 4.58 12.69 -15.10
N SER A 232 3.81 12.34 -14.07
CA SER A 232 4.27 11.47 -12.97
C SER A 232 4.31 9.98 -13.35
N CYS A 233 3.56 9.55 -14.37
CA CYS A 233 3.38 8.15 -14.75
C CYS A 233 4.03 7.82 -16.11
N ILE A 234 5.30 8.21 -16.31
CA ILE A 234 6.04 7.90 -17.55
C ILE A 234 6.75 6.55 -17.39
N LEU A 235 6.06 5.45 -17.71
CA LEU A 235 6.63 4.10 -17.74
C LEU A 235 7.51 3.86 -18.99
N GLY A 236 7.35 4.69 -20.03
CA GLY A 236 8.02 4.54 -21.32
C GLY A 236 7.42 3.42 -22.19
N SER A 237 8.02 3.16 -23.35
CA SER A 237 7.65 2.03 -24.20
C SER A 237 8.28 0.73 -23.69
N MET A 238 7.56 -0.38 -23.86
CA MET A 238 8.03 -1.72 -23.54
C MET A 238 9.01 -2.19 -24.62
N SER A 239 10.21 -1.61 -24.65
CA SER A 239 11.20 -1.74 -25.74
C SER A 239 12.35 -2.68 -25.41
N ILE A 240 12.48 -3.13 -24.16
CA ILE A 240 13.60 -3.99 -23.75
C ILE A 240 13.21 -5.45 -23.93
N THR A 241 13.83 -6.15 -24.87
CA THR A 241 13.60 -7.58 -25.07
C THR A 241 14.47 -8.42 -24.12
N CYS A 242 13.88 -9.39 -23.45
CA CYS A 242 14.61 -10.36 -22.65
C CYS A 242 15.42 -11.33 -23.51
N GLN A 243 16.71 -11.49 -23.23
CA GLN A 243 17.57 -12.43 -23.97
C GLN A 243 17.14 -13.90 -23.80
N PHE A 244 16.62 -14.28 -22.63
CA PHE A 244 16.27 -15.68 -22.34
C PHE A 244 14.88 -16.13 -22.83
N CYS A 245 13.87 -15.24 -22.78
CA CYS A 245 12.48 -15.60 -23.07
C CYS A 245 11.79 -14.68 -24.08
N SER A 246 12.52 -13.73 -24.67
CA SER A 246 12.01 -12.74 -25.62
C SER A 246 10.86 -11.86 -25.11
N ALA A 247 10.55 -11.91 -23.81
CA ALA A 247 9.55 -11.04 -23.20
C ALA A 247 9.97 -9.58 -23.30
N MET A 248 9.03 -8.74 -23.73
CA MET A 248 9.18 -7.30 -23.77
C MET A 248 9.09 -6.72 -22.35
N LYS A 249 9.96 -5.78 -22.00
CA LYS A 249 10.10 -5.17 -20.67
C LYS A 249 10.13 -3.65 -20.75
N PHE A 250 9.76 -3.01 -19.65
CA PHE A 250 9.97 -1.58 -19.46
C PHE A 250 11.38 -1.29 -18.94
N LYS A 251 11.88 -0.07 -19.19
CA LYS A 251 13.24 0.34 -18.80
C LYS A 251 13.52 0.27 -17.30
N GLY A 252 12.49 0.45 -16.46
CA GLY A 252 12.61 0.40 -15.00
C GLY A 252 12.47 -1.00 -14.38
N GLU A 253 12.18 -2.03 -15.18
CA GLU A 253 11.95 -3.37 -14.65
C GLU A 253 13.26 -4.11 -14.33
N ALA A 254 13.24 -4.89 -13.25
CA ALA A 254 14.37 -5.73 -12.90
C ALA A 254 14.65 -6.79 -13.99
N PRO A 255 15.92 -7.11 -14.30
CA PRO A 255 16.27 -8.06 -15.35
C PRO A 255 15.57 -9.43 -15.22
N GLY A 256 15.31 -9.88 -13.99
CA GLY A 256 14.70 -11.17 -13.67
C GLY A 256 13.17 -11.19 -13.61
N LEU A 257 12.46 -10.08 -13.84
CA LEU A 257 11.01 -10.02 -13.62
C LEU A 257 10.22 -11.02 -14.50
N CYS A 258 10.67 -11.26 -15.74
CA CYS A 258 9.95 -12.12 -16.69
C CYS A 258 10.26 -13.62 -16.56
N CYS A 259 11.52 -14.01 -16.36
CA CYS A 259 11.95 -15.42 -16.40
C CYS A 259 12.93 -15.79 -15.26
N SER A 260 13.07 -14.91 -14.26
CA SER A 260 14.07 -15.06 -13.19
C SER A 260 15.49 -15.28 -13.71
N GLY A 261 15.84 -14.61 -14.82
CA GLY A 261 17.16 -14.73 -15.47
C GLY A 261 17.36 -16.06 -16.20
N GLY A 262 16.33 -16.55 -16.88
CA GLY A 262 16.37 -17.78 -17.69
C GLY A 262 16.05 -19.06 -16.91
N LYS A 263 15.74 -18.98 -15.62
CA LYS A 263 15.37 -20.13 -14.79
C LYS A 263 13.97 -20.68 -15.10
N VAL A 264 13.09 -19.82 -15.60
CA VAL A 264 11.73 -20.20 -16.01
C VAL A 264 11.68 -20.24 -17.53
N HIS A 265 11.51 -21.45 -18.06
CA HIS A 265 11.25 -21.67 -19.48
C HIS A 265 9.77 -22.00 -19.65
N LEU A 266 9.00 -21.06 -20.21
CA LEU A 266 7.59 -21.30 -20.54
C LEU A 266 7.53 -21.86 -21.96
N PRO A 267 6.83 -22.97 -22.20
CA PRO A 267 6.62 -23.46 -23.55
C PRO A 267 5.85 -22.42 -24.37
N VAL A 268 6.15 -22.35 -25.67
CA VAL A 268 5.42 -21.49 -26.60
C VAL A 268 3.95 -21.88 -26.57
N LEU A 269 3.08 -20.89 -26.43
CA LEU A 269 1.64 -21.09 -26.49
C LEU A 269 1.31 -21.62 -27.89
N ARG A 270 0.75 -22.83 -27.94
CA ARG A 270 0.29 -23.41 -29.20
C ARG A 270 -0.89 -22.58 -29.72
N ASP A 271 -1.04 -22.54 -31.03
CA ASP A 271 -2.24 -21.96 -31.61
C ASP A 271 -3.45 -22.85 -31.32
N PRO A 272 -4.66 -22.26 -31.18
CA PRO A 272 -5.87 -23.05 -31.06
C PRO A 272 -6.07 -23.95 -32.28
N PRO A 273 -6.64 -25.15 -32.12
CA PRO A 273 -6.97 -26.00 -33.27
C PRO A 273 -8.05 -25.37 -34.14
N GLU A 274 -8.08 -25.70 -35.44
CA GLU A 274 -9.16 -25.27 -36.32
C GLU A 274 -10.48 -26.01 -35.98
N PRO A 275 -11.66 -25.36 -36.14
CA PRO A 275 -11.90 -24.06 -36.75
C PRO A 275 -11.70 -22.85 -35.79
N LEU A 276 -11.34 -23.08 -34.52
CA LEU A 276 -11.34 -22.03 -33.50
C LEU A 276 -10.33 -20.92 -33.80
N HIS A 277 -9.16 -21.27 -34.34
CA HIS A 277 -8.15 -20.28 -34.73
C HIS A 277 -8.68 -19.31 -35.79
N THR A 278 -9.25 -19.81 -36.90
CA THR A 278 -9.85 -18.94 -37.93
C THR A 278 -11.01 -18.09 -37.39
N LEU A 279 -11.79 -18.61 -36.45
CA LEU A 279 -12.90 -17.88 -35.82
C LEU A 279 -12.43 -16.77 -34.86
N LEU A 280 -11.27 -16.94 -34.24
CA LEU A 280 -10.67 -15.94 -33.35
C LEU A 280 -9.88 -14.88 -34.11
N SER A 281 -9.16 -15.28 -35.17
CA SER A 281 -8.21 -14.43 -35.89
C SER A 281 -8.77 -13.72 -37.12
N SER A 282 -9.70 -14.34 -37.86
CA SER A 282 -10.11 -13.79 -39.17
C SER A 282 -11.12 -12.64 -39.07
N ASP A 283 -11.17 -11.79 -40.11
CA ASP A 283 -12.11 -10.68 -40.24
C ASP A 283 -13.41 -11.00 -41.00
N SER A 284 -13.63 -12.29 -41.28
CA SER A 284 -14.88 -12.76 -41.90
C SER A 284 -16.11 -12.41 -41.06
N VAL A 285 -17.25 -12.25 -41.73
CA VAL A 285 -18.55 -11.99 -41.09
C VAL A 285 -18.89 -13.08 -40.07
N CYS A 286 -18.61 -14.33 -40.39
CA CYS A 286 -18.79 -15.48 -39.51
C CYS A 286 -17.92 -15.38 -38.24
N ALA A 287 -16.65 -15.02 -38.37
CA ALA A 287 -15.74 -14.90 -37.24
C ALA A 287 -16.11 -13.71 -36.32
N LYS A 288 -16.54 -12.58 -36.89
CA LYS A 288 -17.08 -11.44 -36.13
C LYS A 288 -18.34 -11.82 -35.34
N LEU A 289 -19.29 -12.52 -35.98
CA LEU A 289 -20.50 -13.01 -35.32
C LEU A 289 -20.19 -14.03 -34.22
N PHE A 290 -19.25 -14.94 -34.46
CA PHE A 290 -18.77 -15.88 -33.44
C PHE A 290 -18.16 -15.15 -32.25
N ARG A 291 -17.24 -14.19 -32.47
CA ARG A 291 -16.60 -13.43 -31.38
C ARG A 291 -17.62 -12.63 -30.56
N LYS A 292 -18.66 -12.07 -31.21
CA LYS A 292 -19.79 -11.40 -30.54
C LYS A 292 -20.57 -12.36 -29.63
N ASN A 293 -20.77 -13.60 -30.09
CA ASN A 293 -21.58 -14.61 -29.39
C ASN A 293 -20.76 -15.70 -28.68
N ILE A 294 -19.45 -15.51 -28.48
CA ILE A 294 -18.53 -16.57 -28.02
C ILE A 294 -18.95 -17.16 -26.67
N ARG A 295 -19.55 -16.35 -25.79
CA ARG A 295 -20.06 -16.81 -24.49
C ARG A 295 -21.17 -17.86 -24.66
N ARG A 296 -22.06 -17.69 -25.64
CA ARG A 296 -23.12 -18.66 -25.95
C ARG A 296 -22.56 -19.96 -26.50
N TYR A 297 -21.64 -19.88 -27.46
CA TYR A 297 -20.94 -21.08 -27.94
C TYR A 297 -20.19 -21.80 -26.83
N ASN A 298 -19.56 -21.07 -25.91
CA ASN A 298 -18.94 -21.67 -24.72
C ASN A 298 -19.99 -22.35 -23.80
N SER A 299 -21.16 -21.74 -23.62
CA SER A 299 -22.28 -22.33 -22.88
C SER A 299 -22.78 -23.63 -23.49
N CYS A 300 -22.77 -23.78 -24.82
CA CYS A 300 -23.17 -25.03 -25.48
C CYS A 300 -22.35 -26.25 -25.04
N PHE A 301 -21.09 -26.07 -24.65
CA PHE A 301 -20.15 -27.17 -24.37
C PHE A 301 -19.86 -27.39 -22.88
N GLN A 302 -20.53 -26.68 -21.97
CA GLN A 302 -20.30 -26.83 -20.53
C GLN A 302 -20.77 -28.21 -20.03
N MET A 303 -19.95 -28.87 -19.22
CA MET A 303 -20.27 -30.17 -18.62
C MET A 303 -20.89 -30.03 -17.23
N THR A 304 -20.73 -28.87 -16.60
CA THR A 304 -21.20 -28.59 -15.24
C THR A 304 -22.18 -27.44 -15.24
N SER A 305 -23.21 -27.52 -14.40
CA SER A 305 -24.11 -26.42 -14.13
C SER A 305 -23.51 -25.41 -13.16
N PHE A 306 -24.00 -24.17 -13.24
CA PHE A 306 -23.63 -23.09 -12.33
C PHE A 306 -24.51 -23.16 -11.07
N GLY A 307 -23.90 -23.11 -9.90
CA GLY A 307 -24.57 -23.01 -8.62
C GLY A 307 -24.15 -21.77 -7.85
N SER A 308 -25.10 -21.18 -7.13
CA SER A 308 -24.84 -20.09 -6.19
C SER A 308 -25.55 -20.36 -4.86
N SER A 309 -25.01 -19.80 -3.76
CA SER A 309 -25.65 -19.93 -2.45
C SER A 309 -26.95 -19.12 -2.36
N LYS A 310 -26.93 -17.88 -2.84
CA LYS A 310 -28.12 -17.02 -2.91
C LYS A 310 -27.99 -16.03 -4.06
N GLN A 311 -28.93 -16.06 -4.99
CA GLN A 311 -29.02 -15.04 -6.03
C GLN A 311 -29.70 -13.80 -5.45
N ILE A 312 -29.11 -12.63 -5.64
CA ILE A 312 -29.75 -11.36 -5.30
C ILE A 312 -30.45 -10.88 -6.56
N ILE A 313 -31.78 -10.74 -6.48
CA ILE A 313 -32.61 -10.15 -7.52
C ILE A 313 -33.21 -8.88 -6.93
N GLU A 314 -32.82 -7.72 -7.47
CA GLU A 314 -33.37 -6.42 -7.09
C GLU A 314 -34.53 -6.06 -8.04
N SER A 315 -35.54 -5.35 -7.52
CA SER A 315 -36.67 -4.87 -8.33
C SER A 315 -36.21 -3.77 -9.29
N GLY A 316 -36.44 -3.96 -10.59
CA GLY A 316 -36.07 -3.02 -11.65
C GLY A 316 -35.11 -3.62 -12.67
N PHE A 317 -34.53 -2.78 -13.54
CA PHE A 317 -33.53 -3.23 -14.51
C PHE A 317 -32.18 -3.46 -13.82
N MET A 318 -31.74 -4.72 -13.79
CA MET A 318 -30.48 -5.12 -13.18
C MET A 318 -29.48 -5.59 -14.27
N PRO A 319 -28.50 -4.75 -14.66
CA PRO A 319 -27.55 -5.10 -15.72
C PRO A 319 -26.48 -6.11 -15.28
N THR A 320 -26.45 -6.47 -14.00
CA THR A 320 -25.40 -7.33 -13.40
C THR A 320 -26.01 -8.49 -12.63
N PHE A 321 -25.45 -9.68 -12.79
CA PHE A 321 -25.87 -10.85 -12.03
C PHE A 321 -25.23 -10.80 -10.63
N LYS A 322 -26.03 -10.61 -9.59
CA LYS A 322 -25.56 -10.49 -8.19
C LYS A 322 -25.78 -11.81 -7.43
N VAL A 323 -24.73 -12.25 -6.73
CA VAL A 323 -24.76 -13.44 -5.88
C VAL A 323 -24.25 -13.08 -4.49
N GLN A 324 -24.94 -13.56 -3.46
CA GLN A 324 -24.48 -13.54 -2.09
C GLN A 324 -23.96 -14.93 -1.70
N GLY A 325 -22.73 -14.99 -1.22
CA GLY A 325 -22.05 -16.24 -0.85
C GLY A 325 -21.16 -16.81 -1.96
N GLN A 326 -20.96 -18.12 -1.96
CA GLN A 326 -20.02 -18.79 -2.84
C GLN A 326 -20.67 -19.21 -4.17
N VAL A 327 -19.91 -19.07 -5.25
CA VAL A 327 -20.19 -19.66 -6.56
C VAL A 327 -19.51 -21.02 -6.64
N TYR A 328 -20.23 -22.05 -7.07
CA TYR A 328 -19.71 -23.41 -7.18
C TYR A 328 -20.22 -24.08 -8.46
N HIS A 329 -19.43 -25.02 -9.01
CA HIS A 329 -19.85 -25.84 -10.14
C HIS A 329 -20.52 -27.12 -9.65
N LYS A 330 -21.58 -27.51 -10.35
CA LYS A 330 -22.41 -28.68 -10.05
C LYS A 330 -22.33 -29.68 -11.20
N ILE A 331 -22.21 -30.97 -10.88
CA ILE A 331 -22.19 -32.05 -11.87
C ILE A 331 -23.20 -33.11 -11.45
N GLY A 332 -23.98 -33.59 -12.40
CA GLY A 332 -25.04 -34.58 -12.19
C GLY A 332 -24.65 -35.95 -12.70
N SER A 333 -25.64 -36.86 -12.70
CA SER A 333 -25.53 -38.19 -13.29
C SER A 333 -25.18 -38.17 -14.78
N LEU A 334 -24.67 -39.30 -15.25
CA LEU A 334 -24.27 -39.52 -16.64
C LEU A 334 -25.46 -39.56 -17.59
N PHE A 335 -26.58 -40.14 -17.15
CA PHE A 335 -27.83 -40.20 -17.91
C PHE A 335 -28.90 -39.32 -17.27
N PRO A 336 -29.82 -38.76 -18.08
CA PRO A 336 -30.98 -38.05 -17.56
C PRO A 336 -31.92 -38.97 -16.78
N CYS A 337 -32.73 -38.37 -15.92
CA CYS A 337 -33.86 -39.04 -15.28
C CYS A 337 -34.88 -39.51 -16.33
N PRO A 338 -35.68 -40.56 -16.04
CA PRO A 338 -36.82 -40.90 -16.89
C PRO A 338 -37.72 -39.67 -17.12
N ALA A 339 -38.07 -39.41 -18.38
CA ALA A 339 -38.85 -38.25 -18.84
C ALA A 339 -38.13 -36.88 -18.84
N GLU A 340 -36.84 -36.81 -18.50
CA GLU A 340 -36.05 -35.58 -18.67
C GLU A 340 -35.16 -35.62 -19.92
N GLU A 341 -34.96 -34.44 -20.53
CA GLU A 341 -34.02 -34.31 -21.64
C GLU A 341 -32.56 -34.16 -21.15
N PRO A 342 -31.57 -34.70 -21.88
CA PRO A 342 -30.15 -34.56 -21.54
C PRO A 342 -29.70 -33.11 -21.43
N LYS A 343 -28.95 -32.78 -20.36
CA LYS A 343 -28.35 -31.45 -20.12
C LYS A 343 -26.88 -31.55 -19.71
N PHE A 344 -26.11 -30.51 -20.03
CA PHE A 344 -24.68 -30.38 -19.67
C PHE A 344 -23.84 -31.61 -20.08
N LEU A 345 -23.26 -32.32 -19.10
CA LEU A 345 -22.47 -33.52 -19.32
C LEU A 345 -23.26 -34.62 -20.05
N GLN A 346 -24.54 -34.80 -19.75
CA GLN A 346 -25.39 -35.86 -20.29
C GLN A 346 -25.52 -35.79 -21.82
N ILE A 347 -25.39 -34.59 -22.40
CA ILE A 347 -25.44 -34.40 -23.85
C ILE A 347 -24.30 -35.15 -24.54
N TYR A 348 -23.13 -35.29 -23.91
CA TYR A 348 -22.01 -36.04 -24.50
C TYR A 348 -22.27 -37.56 -24.59
N PHE A 349 -23.31 -38.06 -23.90
CA PHE A 349 -23.70 -39.47 -23.85
C PHE A 349 -24.85 -39.82 -24.82
N ILE A 350 -25.28 -38.89 -25.68
CA ILE A 350 -26.22 -39.17 -26.78
C ILE A 350 -25.44 -39.83 -27.93
N ASP A 351 -25.97 -40.89 -28.52
CA ASP A 351 -25.27 -41.70 -29.52
C ASP A 351 -24.93 -40.92 -30.81
N SER A 352 -25.86 -40.08 -31.28
CA SER A 352 -25.68 -39.31 -32.51
C SER A 352 -25.04 -37.94 -32.25
N ASN A 353 -23.90 -37.67 -32.90
CA ASN A 353 -23.26 -36.34 -32.87
C ASN A 353 -24.21 -35.22 -33.36
N MET A 354 -25.13 -35.52 -34.28
CA MET A 354 -26.11 -34.57 -34.79
C MET A 354 -27.14 -34.22 -33.72
N GLU A 355 -27.69 -35.23 -33.04
CA GLU A 355 -28.63 -35.04 -31.93
C GLU A 355 -27.99 -34.29 -30.76
N GLN A 356 -26.70 -34.52 -30.48
CA GLN A 356 -25.94 -33.72 -29.51
C GLN A 356 -25.96 -32.22 -29.87
N ALA A 357 -25.70 -31.89 -31.14
CA ALA A 357 -25.67 -30.51 -31.60
C ALA A 357 -27.07 -29.87 -31.58
N GLU A 358 -28.11 -30.61 -31.99
CA GLU A 358 -29.51 -30.17 -31.92
C GLU A 358 -29.92 -29.86 -30.49
N GLN A 359 -29.59 -30.76 -29.55
CA GLN A 359 -29.90 -30.57 -28.14
C GLN A 359 -29.18 -29.34 -27.56
N ARG A 360 -27.92 -29.10 -27.95
CA ARG A 360 -27.18 -27.88 -27.56
C ARG A 360 -27.83 -26.62 -28.12
N CYS A 361 -28.31 -26.64 -29.35
CA CYS A 361 -29.00 -25.52 -30.00
C CYS A 361 -30.39 -25.26 -29.39
N LYS A 362 -31.06 -26.31 -28.92
CA LYS A 362 -32.34 -26.20 -28.20
C LYS A 362 -32.16 -25.52 -26.84
N ILE A 363 -31.11 -25.88 -26.10
CA ILE A 363 -30.81 -25.29 -24.78
C ILE A 363 -30.26 -23.87 -24.91
N VAL A 364 -29.36 -23.62 -25.86
CA VAL A 364 -28.71 -22.32 -26.07
C VAL A 364 -29.20 -21.70 -27.37
N GLN A 365 -30.14 -20.77 -27.25
CA GLN A 365 -30.71 -20.08 -28.41
C GLN A 365 -29.69 -19.16 -29.12
N GLN A 366 -29.97 -18.85 -30.39
CA GLN A 366 -29.20 -17.90 -31.21
C GLN A 366 -27.74 -18.33 -31.45
N VAL A 367 -27.51 -19.63 -31.67
CA VAL A 367 -26.25 -20.22 -32.13
C VAL A 367 -26.47 -20.93 -33.46
N LYS A 368 -25.44 -21.01 -34.31
CA LYS A 368 -25.52 -21.71 -35.59
C LYS A 368 -25.16 -23.18 -35.42
N GLN A 369 -26.05 -24.09 -35.77
CA GLN A 369 -25.86 -25.54 -35.64
C GLN A 369 -24.60 -26.04 -36.36
N ASP A 370 -24.38 -25.61 -37.60
CA ASP A 370 -23.16 -25.97 -38.36
C ASP A 370 -21.87 -25.62 -37.62
N LEU A 371 -21.87 -24.49 -36.91
CA LEU A 371 -20.70 -24.06 -36.14
C LEU A 371 -20.56 -24.85 -34.84
N VAL A 372 -21.68 -25.18 -34.20
CA VAL A 372 -21.69 -26.08 -33.03
C VAL A 372 -21.14 -27.44 -33.41
N LEU A 373 -21.54 -28.02 -34.55
CA LEU A 373 -21.00 -29.29 -35.05
C LEU A 373 -19.48 -29.23 -35.26
N LYS A 374 -18.99 -28.24 -36.00
CA LYS A 374 -17.53 -28.09 -36.25
C LYS A 374 -16.73 -27.91 -34.96
N LEU A 375 -17.26 -27.13 -34.00
CA LEU A 375 -16.63 -26.95 -32.69
C LEU A 375 -16.70 -28.22 -31.84
N GLN A 376 -17.80 -28.98 -31.93
CA GLN A 376 -17.97 -30.25 -31.25
C GLN A 376 -16.93 -31.26 -31.75
N ASP A 377 -16.76 -31.40 -33.06
CA ASP A 377 -15.76 -32.30 -33.64
C ASP A 377 -14.36 -31.91 -33.21
N MET A 378 -14.02 -30.63 -33.27
CA MET A 378 -12.73 -30.13 -32.76
C MET A 378 -12.54 -30.48 -31.27
N LEU A 379 -13.57 -30.32 -30.42
CA LEU A 379 -13.48 -30.66 -29.00
C LEU A 379 -13.33 -32.18 -28.79
N HIS A 380 -14.03 -33.01 -29.56
CA HIS A 380 -13.89 -34.47 -29.52
C HIS A 380 -12.45 -34.91 -29.84
N HIS A 381 -11.80 -34.26 -30.81
CA HIS A 381 -10.43 -34.58 -31.21
C HIS A 381 -9.36 -34.03 -30.26
N ASN A 382 -9.63 -32.95 -29.53
CA ASN A 382 -8.60 -32.24 -28.75
C ASN A 382 -8.78 -32.28 -27.22
N ASN A 383 -9.96 -32.66 -26.71
CA ASN A 383 -10.24 -32.66 -25.27
C ASN A 383 -10.10 -34.07 -24.66
N SER A 384 -9.08 -34.26 -23.81
CA SER A 384 -8.84 -35.53 -23.11
C SER A 384 -10.01 -36.01 -22.25
N TYR A 385 -10.81 -35.09 -21.67
CA TYR A 385 -11.99 -35.44 -20.88
C TYR A 385 -13.08 -36.05 -21.76
N ILE A 386 -13.37 -35.44 -22.90
CA ILE A 386 -14.41 -35.96 -23.80
C ILE A 386 -13.99 -37.32 -24.37
N LYS A 387 -12.73 -37.47 -24.75
CA LYS A 387 -12.19 -38.77 -25.20
C LYS A 387 -12.32 -39.84 -24.12
N SER A 388 -11.96 -39.52 -22.88
CA SER A 388 -12.07 -40.44 -21.75
C SER A 388 -13.52 -40.83 -21.49
N PHE A 389 -14.46 -39.88 -21.52
CA PHE A 389 -15.90 -40.17 -21.39
C PHE A 389 -16.42 -41.04 -22.54
N LYS A 390 -16.07 -40.75 -23.79
CA LYS A 390 -16.49 -41.56 -24.94
C LYS A 390 -15.93 -42.99 -24.90
N SER A 391 -14.64 -43.14 -24.60
CA SER A 391 -14.05 -44.47 -24.39
C SER A 391 -14.65 -45.20 -23.18
N ALA A 392 -15.19 -44.46 -22.20
CA ALA A 392 -15.93 -45.08 -21.11
C ALA A 392 -17.29 -45.61 -21.57
N ILE A 393 -17.99 -44.87 -22.46
CA ILE A 393 -19.28 -45.28 -23.02
C ILE A 393 -19.21 -46.63 -23.74
N GLU A 394 -18.14 -46.87 -24.50
CA GLU A 394 -17.95 -48.13 -25.23
C GLU A 394 -17.77 -49.35 -24.30
N LYS A 395 -17.47 -49.11 -23.02
CA LYS A 395 -17.15 -50.15 -22.03
C LYS A 395 -18.23 -50.33 -20.95
N LEU A 396 -19.41 -49.75 -21.14
CA LEU A 396 -20.43 -49.69 -20.10
C LEU A 396 -21.19 -51.00 -19.89
N GLY A 397 -21.14 -51.51 -18.65
CA GLY A 397 -22.12 -52.46 -18.09
C GLY A 397 -23.24 -51.74 -17.33
N PRO A 398 -24.13 -52.44 -16.59
CA PRO A 398 -25.27 -51.82 -15.90
C PRO A 398 -24.91 -50.98 -14.66
N ASP A 399 -23.80 -51.28 -13.95
CA ASP A 399 -23.44 -50.65 -12.66
C ASP A 399 -22.05 -50.00 -12.66
N PHE A 400 -21.84 -49.03 -13.55
CA PHE A 400 -20.52 -48.39 -13.70
C PHE A 400 -20.44 -46.99 -13.05
N ARG A 401 -19.24 -46.64 -12.61
CA ARG A 401 -18.90 -45.29 -12.13
C ARG A 401 -17.70 -44.76 -12.88
N ILE A 402 -17.76 -43.48 -13.27
CA ILE A 402 -16.63 -42.75 -13.82
C ILE A 402 -16.04 -41.87 -12.73
N ILE A 403 -14.78 -42.10 -12.36
CA ILE A 403 -14.10 -41.35 -11.30
C ILE A 403 -13.02 -40.46 -11.92
N ILE A 404 -13.14 -39.16 -11.69
CA ILE A 404 -12.14 -38.15 -12.06
C ILE A 404 -11.30 -37.86 -10.81
N HIS A 405 -10.07 -38.35 -10.81
CA HIS A 405 -9.18 -38.19 -9.65
C HIS A 405 -8.56 -36.79 -9.57
N VAL A 406 -8.47 -36.25 -8.36
CA VAL A 406 -7.82 -34.95 -8.13
C VAL A 406 -6.30 -35.04 -8.27
N ASP A 407 -5.72 -36.08 -7.68
CA ASP A 407 -4.28 -36.16 -7.39
C ASP A 407 -3.54 -37.20 -8.25
N ARG A 408 -4.19 -37.77 -9.29
CA ARG A 408 -3.54 -38.78 -10.15
C ARG A 408 -2.48 -38.12 -11.04
N VAL A 409 -1.25 -38.58 -10.87
CA VAL A 409 -0.05 -38.08 -11.56
C VAL A 409 0.29 -39.03 -12.72
N PRO A 410 0.67 -38.52 -13.91
CA PRO A 410 1.20 -39.35 -14.98
C PRO A 410 2.36 -40.23 -14.50
N THR A 411 2.43 -41.46 -15.00
CA THR A 411 3.51 -42.40 -14.65
C THR A 411 4.87 -41.78 -15.02
N GLY A 412 5.74 -41.59 -14.03
CA GLY A 412 7.08 -40.99 -14.21
C GLY A 412 7.15 -39.47 -14.05
N GLU A 413 6.04 -38.78 -13.77
CA GLU A 413 6.03 -37.33 -13.54
C GLU A 413 5.90 -36.96 -12.05
N HIS A 414 6.32 -35.75 -11.70
CA HIS A 414 6.27 -35.27 -10.31
C HIS A 414 4.90 -34.67 -9.97
N SER A 415 4.34 -35.10 -8.84
CA SER A 415 3.08 -34.64 -8.23
C SER A 415 2.90 -33.13 -7.99
N ARG A 416 3.95 -32.31 -8.15
CA ARG A 416 3.94 -30.86 -7.87
C ARG A 416 3.99 -30.00 -9.14
N ARG A 417 3.88 -30.61 -10.32
CA ARG A 417 3.79 -29.89 -11.59
C ARG A 417 2.33 -29.87 -12.04
N PHE A 418 1.86 -28.72 -12.54
CA PHE A 418 0.53 -28.56 -13.13
C PHE A 418 0.49 -29.25 -14.51
N ASN A 419 0.55 -30.58 -14.53
CA ASN A 419 0.63 -31.35 -15.77
C ASN A 419 -0.74 -31.37 -16.48
N GLU A 420 -0.73 -31.31 -17.81
CA GLU A 420 -1.94 -31.49 -18.61
C GLU A 420 -2.42 -32.94 -18.46
N PRO A 421 -3.70 -33.17 -18.13
CA PRO A 421 -4.18 -34.53 -17.87
C PRO A 421 -4.25 -35.36 -19.16
N THR A 422 -3.72 -36.59 -19.12
CA THR A 422 -3.80 -37.54 -20.25
C THR A 422 -5.12 -38.33 -20.24
N THR A 423 -5.56 -38.84 -21.39
CA THR A 423 -6.85 -39.56 -21.53
C THR A 423 -7.02 -40.74 -20.55
N SER A 424 -5.92 -41.41 -20.19
CA SER A 424 -5.90 -42.51 -19.22
C SER A 424 -5.95 -42.07 -17.75
N GLU A 425 -5.68 -40.79 -17.47
CA GLU A 425 -5.65 -40.20 -16.12
C GLU A 425 -6.97 -39.53 -15.74
N VAL A 426 -7.69 -39.02 -16.74
CA VAL A 426 -8.81 -38.11 -16.55
C VAL A 426 -10.02 -38.79 -15.93
N ALA A 427 -10.32 -40.02 -16.33
CA ALA A 427 -11.46 -40.76 -15.82
C ALA A 427 -11.16 -42.26 -15.80
N VAL A 428 -11.33 -42.90 -14.64
CA VAL A 428 -11.23 -44.36 -14.49
C VAL A 428 -12.63 -44.92 -14.36
N ILE A 429 -12.89 -46.02 -15.07
CA ILE A 429 -14.12 -46.80 -14.98
C ILE A 429 -13.87 -47.88 -13.93
N MET A 430 -14.57 -47.83 -12.80
CA MET A 430 -14.43 -48.86 -11.76
C MET A 430 -15.80 -49.41 -11.36
N ALA A 431 -15.89 -50.73 -11.22
CA ALA A 431 -16.97 -51.41 -10.52
C ALA A 431 -16.47 -51.73 -9.10
N GLY A 432 -16.80 -50.88 -8.12
CA GLY A 432 -16.63 -51.20 -6.69
C GLY A 432 -15.34 -50.74 -5.97
N ASP A 433 -14.46 -49.95 -6.58
CA ASP A 433 -13.19 -49.53 -5.95
C ASP A 433 -13.24 -48.27 -5.06
N GLN A 434 -12.21 -48.11 -4.22
CA GLN A 434 -12.05 -46.98 -3.28
C GLN A 434 -11.73 -45.66 -3.99
N HIS A 435 -12.42 -44.58 -3.62
CA HIS A 435 -12.23 -43.22 -4.14
C HIS A 435 -11.86 -42.24 -3.02
N GLY A 436 -11.09 -41.20 -3.37
CA GLY A 436 -10.74 -40.14 -2.43
C GLY A 436 -11.92 -39.23 -2.11
N LYS A 437 -11.90 -38.56 -0.94
CA LYS A 437 -12.96 -37.61 -0.51
C LYS A 437 -13.14 -36.41 -1.46
N ARG A 438 -12.16 -36.12 -2.31
CA ARG A 438 -12.16 -34.96 -3.22
C ARG A 438 -12.42 -35.33 -4.69
N ASP A 439 -12.48 -36.62 -5.02
CA ASP A 439 -12.67 -37.07 -6.39
C ASP A 439 -14.10 -36.77 -6.88
N ILE A 440 -14.25 -36.54 -8.19
CA ILE A 440 -15.58 -36.39 -8.81
C ILE A 440 -16.05 -37.77 -9.24
N ILE A 441 -17.22 -38.18 -8.77
CA ILE A 441 -17.79 -39.49 -9.04
C ILE A 441 -19.04 -39.28 -9.87
N LEU A 442 -19.04 -39.85 -11.08
CA LEU A 442 -20.17 -39.79 -11.98
C LEU A 442 -20.80 -41.18 -12.05
N GLU A 443 -22.03 -41.25 -11.58
CA GLU A 443 -22.82 -42.48 -11.56
C GLU A 443 -23.83 -42.49 -12.72
N THR A 444 -24.24 -43.68 -13.14
CA THR A 444 -25.16 -43.90 -14.26
C THR A 444 -26.44 -43.08 -14.11
N ARG A 445 -27.20 -43.38 -13.05
CA ARG A 445 -28.41 -42.68 -12.65
C ARG A 445 -28.40 -42.53 -11.14
N ASN A 446 -28.05 -41.34 -10.70
CA ASN A 446 -28.24 -40.90 -9.34
C ASN A 446 -28.86 -39.51 -9.42
N ASN A 447 -30.01 -39.30 -8.78
CA ASN A 447 -30.70 -38.00 -8.76
C ASN A 447 -29.95 -36.97 -7.89
N SER A 448 -28.70 -37.25 -7.51
CA SER A 448 -27.84 -36.37 -6.76
C SER A 448 -26.99 -35.47 -7.67
N ILE A 449 -26.79 -34.23 -7.22
CA ILE A 449 -25.93 -33.27 -7.88
C ILE A 449 -24.74 -33.01 -6.95
N GLN A 450 -23.54 -33.38 -7.40
CA GLN A 450 -22.30 -33.17 -6.66
C GLN A 450 -21.78 -31.75 -6.88
N LYS A 451 -21.32 -31.09 -5.80
CA LYS A 451 -20.54 -29.86 -5.89
C LYS A 451 -19.07 -30.20 -6.16
N ILE A 452 -18.48 -29.58 -7.16
CA ILE A 452 -17.05 -29.69 -7.44
C ILE A 452 -16.31 -28.63 -6.60
N ALA A 453 -15.28 -29.04 -5.86
CA ALA A 453 -14.42 -28.11 -5.14
C ALA A 453 -13.69 -27.17 -6.10
N ASP A 454 -13.61 -25.89 -5.76
CA ASP A 454 -12.88 -24.86 -6.54
C ASP A 454 -11.38 -25.16 -6.66
N THR A 455 -10.80 -25.86 -5.68
CA THR A 455 -9.42 -26.34 -5.71
C THR A 455 -9.19 -27.56 -6.62
N HIS A 456 -10.25 -28.13 -7.21
CA HIS A 456 -10.13 -29.32 -8.05
C HIS A 456 -9.51 -28.96 -9.42
N ARG A 457 -8.51 -29.73 -9.88
CA ARG A 457 -7.81 -29.46 -11.17
C ARG A 457 -8.75 -29.37 -12.39
N SER A 458 -9.84 -30.13 -12.35
CA SER A 458 -10.87 -30.18 -13.41
C SER A 458 -11.96 -29.11 -13.27
N TYR A 459 -11.98 -28.32 -12.19
CA TYR A 459 -13.04 -27.34 -11.90
C TYR A 459 -13.29 -26.38 -13.07
N ASP A 460 -12.22 -25.77 -13.58
CA ASP A 460 -12.30 -24.86 -14.73
C ASP A 460 -12.53 -25.59 -16.06
N ALA A 461 -11.93 -26.77 -16.23
CA ALA A 461 -11.95 -27.50 -17.49
C ALA A 461 -13.35 -28.01 -17.84
N LEU A 462 -14.11 -28.46 -16.83
CA LEU A 462 -15.48 -28.97 -16.99
C LEU A 462 -16.51 -27.84 -17.18
N HIS A 463 -16.29 -26.66 -16.58
CA HIS A 463 -17.22 -25.53 -16.70
C HIS A 463 -16.95 -24.62 -17.90
N LYS A 464 -15.69 -24.34 -18.22
CA LYS A 464 -15.29 -23.56 -19.38
C LYS A 464 -14.58 -24.50 -20.33
N CYS A 465 -15.37 -25.19 -21.15
CA CYS A 465 -14.88 -26.15 -22.14
C CYS A 465 -14.02 -25.41 -23.20
N LYS A 466 -12.74 -25.19 -22.85
CA LYS A 466 -11.57 -24.62 -23.54
C LYS A 466 -11.71 -23.40 -24.48
N LEU A 467 -12.86 -23.03 -25.05
CA LEU A 467 -13.01 -21.96 -26.07
C LEU A 467 -12.52 -20.59 -25.60
N LEU A 468 -12.77 -20.23 -24.33
CA LEU A 468 -12.33 -18.95 -23.76
C LEU A 468 -10.86 -18.93 -23.31
N LYS A 469 -10.25 -20.09 -22.98
CA LYS A 469 -8.83 -20.14 -22.57
C LYS A 469 -7.90 -19.73 -23.71
N TRP A 470 -8.22 -20.11 -24.94
CA TRP A 470 -7.45 -19.73 -26.14
C TRP A 470 -7.60 -18.24 -26.51
N LYS A 471 -8.79 -17.64 -26.29
CA LYS A 471 -9.00 -16.20 -26.52
C LYS A 471 -8.14 -15.32 -25.61
N ILE A 472 -7.98 -15.70 -24.34
CA ILE A 472 -7.10 -15.00 -23.38
C ILE A 472 -5.61 -15.17 -23.79
N SER A 473 -5.25 -16.32 -24.35
CA SER A 473 -3.90 -16.60 -24.86
C SER A 473 -3.54 -15.73 -26.06
N MET A 474 -4.47 -15.51 -26.99
CA MET A 474 -4.23 -14.64 -28.16
C MET A 474 -4.19 -13.15 -27.79
N GLN A 475 -4.98 -12.69 -26.81
CA GLN A 475 -4.93 -11.30 -26.35
C GLN A 475 -3.62 -10.93 -25.62
N ARG A 476 -2.82 -11.91 -25.19
CA ARG A 476 -1.46 -11.66 -24.67
C ARG A 476 -0.42 -11.33 -25.76
N ILE A 477 -0.75 -11.50 -27.04
CA ILE A 477 0.17 -11.28 -28.17
C ILE A 477 0.03 -9.87 -28.79
N GLY A 478 -0.91 -9.04 -28.33
CA GLY A 478 -0.92 -7.64 -28.74
C GLY A 478 -2.14 -6.89 -28.26
N ILE A 479 -1.95 -5.94 -27.34
CA ILE A 479 -2.92 -4.88 -27.10
C ILE A 479 -2.21 -3.53 -27.26
N SER A 480 -2.23 -3.06 -28.49
CA SER A 480 -2.55 -1.67 -28.76
C SER A 480 -4.00 -1.44 -28.32
N GLY A 481 -4.13 -0.70 -27.22
CA GLY A 481 -5.28 0.15 -26.89
C GLY A 481 -6.70 -0.38 -27.10
N TYR A 482 -7.13 -1.41 -26.38
CA TYR A 482 -8.52 -1.54 -25.94
C TYR A 482 -8.55 -2.32 -24.64
N THR A 483 -8.98 -1.68 -23.55
CA THR A 483 -9.29 -2.33 -22.26
C THR A 483 -10.65 -3.01 -22.37
N PRO A 484 -10.74 -4.36 -22.34
CA PRO A 484 -11.99 -5.02 -22.04
C PRO A 484 -12.12 -5.02 -20.51
N VAL A 485 -13.19 -4.39 -20.01
CA VAL A 485 -13.63 -4.53 -18.63
C VAL A 485 -13.89 -6.02 -18.36
N PHE A 486 -12.92 -6.69 -17.73
CA PHE A 486 -13.11 -7.99 -17.11
C PHE A 486 -13.81 -7.79 -15.77
N SER A 487 -15.12 -7.52 -15.77
CA SER A 487 -15.93 -7.66 -14.55
C SER A 487 -16.33 -9.13 -14.37
N ALA A 488 -15.33 -9.92 -14.01
CA ALA A 488 -15.50 -11.11 -13.18
C ALA A 488 -14.29 -11.16 -12.24
N GLU A 489 -14.02 -10.04 -11.58
CA GLU A 489 -13.31 -10.05 -10.32
C GLU A 489 -14.20 -10.84 -9.35
N THR A 490 -13.79 -12.08 -9.09
CA THR A 490 -14.00 -12.64 -7.76
C THR A 490 -13.14 -11.78 -6.84
N SER A 491 -13.71 -10.67 -6.36
CA SER A 491 -13.21 -9.95 -5.21
C SER A 491 -13.39 -10.86 -4.00
N THR A 492 -12.50 -11.83 -3.87
CA THR A 492 -12.25 -12.52 -2.61
C THR A 492 -11.38 -11.59 -1.79
N THR A 493 -12.04 -10.59 -1.19
CA THR A 493 -11.44 -9.79 -0.12
C THR A 493 -11.27 -10.73 1.07
N PHE A 494 -10.05 -11.22 1.29
CA PHE A 494 -9.67 -11.70 2.62
C PHE A 494 -9.41 -10.46 3.47
N LEU A 495 -10.15 -10.34 4.59
CA LEU A 495 -9.81 -9.44 5.69
C LEU A 495 -8.39 -9.70 6.18
#